data_AF-A0A2H9LFX3-F1
#
_entry.id   AF-A0A2H9LFX3-F1
#
_cell.length_a   1.000
_cell.length_b   1.000
_cell.length_c   1.000
_cell.angle_alpha   90.00
_cell.angle_beta   90.00
_cell.angle_gamma   90.00
#
_symmetry.space_group_name_H-M   'P 1'
#
loop_
_entity.id
_entity.type
_entity.pdbx_description
1 polymer ?
#
loop_
_entity_poly.entity_id
_entity_poly.type
_entity_poly.pdbx_seq_one_letter_code
_entity_poly.pdbx_strand_id
1 'polypeptide(L)'
;MAFELSSEEVVVGRSEEDIKKYGKKGTGLLAKVVMSSGENPVLGRKILVDLAKPHVVLISGKRGSGKCLTGETEIQLDDGSVAKIKDLAKINKKIIAMNSKFKLEQNNKTQFYERTINKTIILKSRTGREIELTPKHPLYTINGWVEAQKLKKGSRIATPRILPYFGKEQLEQHKVKLLAYLIAEGHTMNNMVWFTNADKKIIKEYSDCITKFDKNLTLKPIGITLRAVNTNFTRKILKNNRKGNLFAKGIKFTPQNSLKEWLKKVTAFGKFAKEKDIPKIIYKLPKTELVIFLNRLFSCDGSIYKHGRFYQIDYSSASKKLITQVQSLLLKFGVISILRNRTIKYNNKIFKAYELIISGEFVKTFIEEIGFFGEKEKKAKFALKKEKKAKFNPNIDTIPKELWNNYKFKSSWVEIGKALGYKVSKSSKELKKYSISRTKLEKIAKQEKSEYLMNLAKSDILWDEIIELKTINKKQKVYDIEVLENHNFVANNIIVHNSY
;
A
#
# COMPACT_ATOMS: atom_id res chain seq x y z
N MET A 1 17.62 36.75 18.70
CA MET A 1 16.75 37.91 18.43
C MET A 1 15.35 37.54 18.87
N ALA A 2 14.80 38.23 19.87
CA ALA A 2 13.39 38.12 20.19
C ALA A 2 12.60 38.62 18.96
N PHE A 3 11.74 37.78 18.39
CA PHE A 3 10.85 38.22 17.33
C PHE A 3 9.79 39.11 17.95
N GLU A 4 9.89 40.42 17.72
CA GLU A 4 8.79 41.35 17.98
C GLU A 4 7.58 40.89 17.16
N LEU A 5 6.53 40.43 17.83
CA LEU A 5 5.27 39.96 17.25
C LEU A 5 4.38 41.14 16.82
N SER A 6 4.97 42.16 16.20
CA SER A 6 4.24 43.30 15.65
C SER A 6 3.59 42.94 14.32
N SER A 7 2.32 43.30 14.16
CA SER A 7 1.57 43.21 12.90
C SER A 7 1.86 44.38 11.94
N GLU A 8 2.57 45.42 12.40
CA GLU A 8 2.85 46.61 11.62
C GLU A 8 3.82 46.32 10.48
N GLU A 9 3.64 46.95 9.32
CA GLU A 9 4.48 46.70 8.14
C GLU A 9 5.93 47.17 8.38
N VAL A 10 6.94 46.51 7.79
CA VAL A 10 8.33 47.04 7.71
C VAL A 10 8.51 47.71 6.36
N VAL A 11 9.27 48.81 6.31
CA VAL A 11 9.95 49.26 5.08
C VAL A 11 11.44 48.95 5.21
N VAL A 12 11.99 48.14 4.30
CA VAL A 12 13.43 47.84 4.21
C VAL A 12 14.06 48.61 3.06
N GLY A 13 15.35 48.92 3.16
CA GLY A 13 16.08 49.69 2.14
C GLY A 13 16.06 51.22 2.33
N ARG A 14 15.59 51.72 3.48
CA ARG A 14 15.56 53.14 3.85
C ARG A 14 16.31 53.43 5.15
N SER A 15 16.86 54.64 5.28
CA SER A 15 17.32 55.19 6.56
C SER A 15 16.12 55.61 7.42
N GLU A 16 16.33 55.84 8.72
CA GLU A 16 15.26 56.34 9.61
C GLU A 16 14.72 57.70 9.15
N GLU A 17 15.59 58.57 8.63
CA GLU A 17 15.20 59.87 8.05
C GLU A 17 14.29 59.68 6.82
N ASP A 18 14.65 58.76 5.91
CA ASP A 18 13.83 58.46 4.74
C ASP A 18 12.48 57.85 5.12
N ILE A 19 12.42 57.02 6.17
CA ILE A 19 11.16 56.48 6.70
C ILE A 19 10.27 57.59 7.26
N LYS A 20 10.83 58.52 8.06
CA LYS A 20 10.08 59.67 8.60
C LYS A 20 9.56 60.59 7.49
N LYS A 21 10.38 60.83 6.46
CA LYS A 21 10.07 61.78 5.38
C LYS A 21 9.12 61.22 4.33
N TYR A 22 9.32 59.98 3.90
CA TYR A 22 8.61 59.41 2.75
C TYR A 22 7.61 58.30 3.13
N GLY A 23 7.68 57.79 4.36
CA GLY A 23 6.84 56.69 4.82
C GLY A 23 6.88 55.51 3.86
N LYS A 24 5.71 55.19 3.28
CA LYS A 24 5.51 54.08 2.32
C LYS A 24 5.52 54.51 0.84
N LYS A 25 5.62 55.81 0.53
CA LYS A 25 5.63 56.29 -0.86
C LYS A 25 6.85 55.73 -1.59
N GLY A 26 6.67 55.18 -2.79
CA GLY A 26 7.76 54.60 -3.58
C GLY A 26 8.26 53.24 -3.10
N THR A 27 7.47 52.51 -2.31
CA THR A 27 7.81 51.15 -1.85
C THR A 27 6.99 50.08 -2.58
N GLY A 28 7.55 48.88 -2.74
CA GLY A 28 6.88 47.70 -3.31
C GLY A 28 6.78 46.56 -2.30
N LEU A 29 5.79 45.68 -2.44
CA LEU A 29 5.67 44.50 -1.57
C LEU A 29 6.76 43.48 -1.91
N LEU A 30 7.68 43.20 -0.98
CA LEU A 30 8.71 42.20 -1.16
C LEU A 30 8.27 40.82 -0.65
N ALA A 31 7.69 40.75 0.55
CA ALA A 31 7.30 39.50 1.19
C ALA A 31 6.23 39.69 2.27
N LYS A 32 5.68 38.57 2.77
CA LYS A 32 4.86 38.52 3.98
C LYS A 32 5.50 37.53 4.96
N VAL A 33 5.65 37.92 6.22
CA VAL A 33 6.07 37.01 7.28
C VAL A 33 4.90 36.11 7.64
N VAL A 34 5.09 34.81 7.57
CA VAL A 34 4.08 33.84 8.04
C VAL A 34 4.34 33.57 9.53
N MET A 35 3.44 34.01 10.41
CA MET A 35 3.64 33.91 11.87
C MET A 35 3.15 32.58 12.46
N SER A 36 2.46 31.74 11.68
CA SER A 36 2.07 30.39 12.11
C SER A 36 2.11 29.37 10.96
N SER A 37 2.55 28.16 11.26
CA SER A 37 2.45 27.00 10.36
C SER A 37 1.14 26.24 10.63
N GLY A 38 0.31 26.03 9.61
CA GLY A 38 -0.97 25.30 9.68
C GLY A 38 -1.83 25.48 8.42
N GLU A 39 -3.03 24.89 8.37
CA GLU A 39 -3.95 24.97 7.20
C GLU A 39 -4.42 26.40 6.90
N ASN A 40 -4.44 27.29 7.90
CA ASN A 40 -4.72 28.71 7.77
C ASN A 40 -3.52 29.51 8.31
N PRO A 41 -2.46 29.71 7.52
CA PRO A 41 -1.32 30.50 7.95
C PRO A 41 -1.80 31.92 8.26
N VAL A 42 -1.51 32.40 9.47
CA VAL A 42 -1.75 33.81 9.80
C VAL A 42 -0.73 34.62 9.00
N LEU A 43 -1.22 35.29 7.96
CA LEU A 43 -0.42 36.25 7.19
C LEU A 43 -0.03 37.37 8.16
N GLY A 44 1.25 37.39 8.51
CA GLY A 44 1.83 38.39 9.39
C GLY A 44 2.33 39.62 8.63
N ARG A 45 3.27 40.31 9.27
CA ARG A 45 3.92 41.53 8.84
C ARG A 45 4.27 41.54 7.34
N LYS A 46 3.78 42.55 6.61
CA LYS A 46 4.25 42.82 5.24
C LYS A 46 5.63 43.45 5.31
N ILE A 47 6.52 43.00 4.42
CA ILE A 47 7.83 43.59 4.21
C ILE A 47 7.77 44.35 2.89
N LEU A 48 7.80 45.67 2.98
CA LEU A 48 7.89 46.58 1.85
C LEU A 48 9.36 46.90 1.59
N VAL A 49 9.76 47.02 0.32
CA VAL A 49 11.12 47.43 -0.08
C VAL A 49 11.04 48.75 -0.81
N ASP A 50 12.01 49.63 -0.58
CA ASP A 50 12.16 50.85 -1.38
C ASP A 50 12.40 50.50 -2.86
N LEU A 51 11.71 51.15 -3.78
CA LEU A 51 11.92 50.96 -5.22
C LEU A 51 12.76 52.08 -5.83
N ALA A 52 13.04 53.15 -5.08
CA ALA A 52 13.81 54.30 -5.55
C ALA A 52 15.33 54.07 -5.52
N LYS A 53 15.79 52.96 -4.91
CA LYS A 53 17.22 52.64 -4.77
C LYS A 53 17.50 51.21 -5.25
N PRO A 54 18.70 50.92 -5.77
CA PRO A 54 19.08 49.55 -6.13
C PRO A 54 19.25 48.69 -4.88
N HIS A 55 18.70 47.47 -4.92
CA HIS A 55 18.78 46.49 -3.84
C HIS A 55 19.23 45.13 -4.37
N VAL A 56 20.07 44.43 -3.60
CA VAL A 56 20.36 43.01 -3.81
C VAL A 56 19.56 42.21 -2.78
N VAL A 57 18.63 41.39 -3.26
CA VAL A 57 17.81 40.54 -2.40
C VAL A 57 18.29 39.09 -2.50
N LEU A 58 18.84 38.56 -1.41
CA LEU A 58 19.20 37.15 -1.31
C LEU A 58 18.03 36.34 -0.73
N ILE A 59 17.40 35.51 -1.57
CA ILE A 59 16.41 34.54 -1.11
C ILE A 59 17.13 33.23 -0.83
N SER A 60 17.25 32.88 0.46
CA SER A 60 17.86 31.62 0.90
C SER A 60 16.85 30.80 1.69
N GLY A 61 16.50 29.63 1.16
CA GLY A 61 15.64 28.65 1.81
C GLY A 61 16.43 27.39 2.19
N LYS A 62 15.86 26.57 3.09
CA LYS A 62 16.37 25.22 3.31
C LYS A 62 16.37 24.52 1.94
N ARG A 63 17.55 24.05 1.48
CA ARG A 63 17.62 23.22 0.28
C ARG A 63 16.69 22.02 0.50
N GLY A 64 15.66 21.84 -0.33
CA GLY A 64 14.78 20.65 -0.33
C GLY A 64 15.54 19.34 -0.56
N SER A 65 16.86 19.39 -0.71
CA SER A 65 17.76 18.27 -0.86
C SER A 65 17.72 17.28 0.32
N GLY A 66 17.60 15.99 -0.01
CA GLY A 66 17.92 14.89 0.91
C GLY A 66 16.72 14.14 1.44
N LYS A 67 15.52 14.30 0.85
CA LYS A 67 14.35 13.45 1.07
C LYS A 67 14.23 12.52 -0.14
N CYS A 68 14.86 11.34 -0.09
CA CYS A 68 14.88 10.42 -1.23
C CYS A 68 14.59 8.98 -0.80
N LEU A 69 14.19 8.16 -1.76
CA LEU A 69 13.85 6.74 -1.61
C LEU A 69 14.76 5.89 -2.50
N THR A 70 14.88 4.59 -2.22
CA THR A 70 15.66 3.70 -3.09
C THR A 70 14.93 3.41 -4.40
N GLY A 71 15.69 3.10 -5.45
CA GLY A 71 15.11 2.91 -6.79
C GLY A 71 14.09 1.77 -6.91
N GLU A 72 14.09 0.84 -5.96
CA GLU A 72 13.16 -0.30 -5.93
C GLU A 72 11.83 0.02 -5.23
N THR A 73 11.69 1.20 -4.63
CA THR A 73 10.44 1.63 -3.99
C THR A 73 9.31 1.73 -5.02
N GLU A 74 8.20 1.04 -4.76
CA GLU A 74 7.01 1.00 -5.60
C GLU A 74 6.07 2.16 -5.26
N ILE A 75 5.68 2.94 -6.26
CA ILE A 75 4.75 4.06 -6.16
C ILE A 75 3.39 3.64 -6.73
N GLN A 76 2.32 3.98 -6.03
CA GLN A 76 0.95 3.71 -6.46
C GLN A 76 0.50 4.68 -7.55
N LEU A 77 -0.05 4.14 -8.64
CA LEU A 77 -0.57 4.90 -9.77
C LEU A 77 -2.10 4.94 -9.79
N ASP A 78 -2.64 5.92 -10.52
CA ASP A 78 -4.08 6.17 -10.69
C ASP A 78 -4.85 5.06 -11.42
N ASP A 79 -4.18 4.26 -12.25
CA ASP A 79 -4.74 3.10 -12.94
C ASP A 79 -4.70 1.81 -12.10
N GLY A 80 -4.33 1.92 -10.83
CA GLY A 80 -4.24 0.80 -9.89
C GLY A 80 -2.95 -0.02 -10.01
N SER A 81 -2.07 0.28 -10.96
CA SER A 81 -0.76 -0.35 -11.07
C SER A 81 0.28 0.29 -10.15
N VAL A 82 1.46 -0.33 -10.10
CA VAL A 82 2.62 0.14 -9.34
C VAL A 82 3.81 0.30 -10.26
N ALA A 83 4.62 1.32 -10.00
CA ALA A 83 5.87 1.56 -10.71
C ALA A 83 7.02 1.82 -9.74
N LYS A 84 8.22 1.37 -10.09
CA LYS A 84 9.41 1.68 -9.30
C LYS A 84 9.77 3.15 -9.46
N ILE A 85 10.17 3.81 -8.37
CA ILE A 85 10.47 5.26 -8.38
C ILE A 85 11.49 5.66 -9.45
N LYS A 86 12.51 4.82 -9.68
CA LYS A 86 13.52 5.04 -10.73
C LYS A 86 12.96 5.06 -12.16
N ASP A 87 11.79 4.45 -12.37
CA ASP A 87 11.15 4.34 -13.68
C ASP A 87 10.03 5.38 -13.87
N LEU A 88 9.63 6.14 -12.84
CA LEU A 88 8.48 7.06 -12.94
C LEU A 88 8.70 8.21 -13.92
N ALA A 89 9.94 8.62 -14.18
CA ALA A 89 10.25 9.69 -15.14
C ALA A 89 9.71 9.37 -16.55
N LYS A 90 9.59 8.09 -16.90
CA LYS A 90 9.11 7.62 -18.21
C LYS A 90 7.63 7.30 -18.24
N ILE A 91 6.91 7.48 -17.13
CA ILE A 91 5.53 7.03 -16.97
C ILE A 91 4.62 8.26 -16.88
N ASN A 92 3.74 8.46 -17.85
CA ASN A 92 2.77 9.56 -17.84
C ASN A 92 1.44 9.15 -17.17
N LYS A 93 1.47 8.94 -15.85
CA LYS A 93 0.32 8.57 -15.00
C LYS A 93 0.28 9.40 -13.72
N LYS A 94 -0.90 9.67 -13.18
CA LYS A 94 -0.99 10.31 -11.86
C LYS A 94 -0.58 9.33 -10.77
N ILE A 95 -0.13 9.87 -9.65
CA ILE A 95 0.22 9.10 -8.46
C ILE A 95 -0.84 9.32 -7.39
N ILE A 96 -0.80 8.51 -6.33
CA ILE A 96 -1.71 8.68 -5.19
C ILE A 96 -1.03 9.49 -4.08
N ALA A 97 -1.72 10.52 -3.60
CA ALA A 97 -1.28 11.42 -2.53
C ALA A 97 -2.37 11.58 -1.46
N MET A 98 -1.99 12.01 -0.27
CA MET A 98 -2.90 12.35 0.83
C MET A 98 -3.20 13.85 0.83
N ASN A 99 -4.47 14.23 0.86
CA ASN A 99 -4.87 15.63 1.00
C ASN A 99 -5.00 16.06 2.47
N SER A 100 -5.30 17.35 2.70
CA SER A 100 -5.47 17.94 4.04
C SER A 100 -6.56 17.27 4.88
N LYS A 101 -7.58 16.67 4.24
CA LYS A 101 -8.67 15.94 4.91
C LYS A 101 -8.35 14.47 5.20
N PHE A 102 -7.08 14.07 5.06
CA PHE A 102 -6.62 12.68 5.24
C PHE A 102 -7.30 11.69 4.28
N LYS A 103 -7.66 12.17 3.08
CA LYS A 103 -8.19 11.34 1.99
C LYS A 103 -7.12 11.12 0.95
N LEU A 104 -7.16 9.97 0.29
CA LEU A 104 -6.21 9.62 -0.75
C LEU A 104 -6.80 9.96 -2.11
N GLU A 105 -6.10 10.78 -2.89
CA GLU A 105 -6.53 11.29 -4.19
C GLU A 105 -5.42 11.22 -5.25
N GLN A 106 -5.81 11.40 -6.51
CA GLN A 106 -4.88 11.40 -7.64
C GLN A 106 -4.16 12.73 -7.72
N ASN A 107 -2.86 12.70 -8.01
CA ASN A 107 -2.06 13.90 -8.07
C ASN A 107 -1.00 13.86 -9.19
N ASN A 108 -0.65 15.04 -9.68
CA ASN A 108 0.35 15.20 -10.74
C ASN A 108 1.76 15.15 -10.15
N LYS A 109 2.68 14.56 -10.92
CA LYS A 109 4.12 14.58 -10.65
C LYS A 109 4.82 15.41 -11.72
N THR A 110 5.82 16.19 -11.33
CA THR A 110 6.46 17.17 -12.22
C THR A 110 7.94 16.88 -12.42
N GLN A 111 8.73 16.91 -11.35
CA GLN A 111 10.18 16.82 -11.42
C GLN A 111 10.69 15.49 -10.86
N PHE A 112 11.84 15.06 -11.39
CA PHE A 112 12.49 13.80 -11.03
C PHE A 112 13.93 14.08 -10.65
N TYR A 113 14.35 13.54 -9.51
CA TYR A 113 15.68 13.73 -8.99
C TYR A 113 16.36 12.39 -8.79
N GLU A 114 17.61 12.29 -9.25
CA GLU A 114 18.49 11.16 -8.98
C GLU A 114 19.75 11.66 -8.27
N ARG A 115 20.21 10.91 -7.29
CA ARG A 115 21.41 11.25 -6.52
C ARG A 115 22.03 10.01 -5.90
N THR A 116 23.32 10.10 -5.60
CA THR A 116 24.03 9.03 -4.89
C THR A 116 24.25 9.44 -3.45
N ILE A 117 23.90 8.57 -2.52
CA ILE A 117 24.12 8.75 -1.09
C ILE A 117 24.78 7.52 -0.47
N ASN A 118 25.29 7.66 0.74
CA ASN A 118 26.01 6.61 1.48
C ASN A 118 25.26 6.08 2.71
N LYS A 119 24.11 6.65 3.07
CA LYS A 119 23.37 6.32 4.29
C LYS A 119 21.86 6.35 4.10
N THR A 120 21.20 5.22 4.35
CA THR A 120 19.74 5.05 4.35
C THR A 120 19.25 4.44 5.66
N ILE A 121 17.93 4.46 5.87
CA ILE A 121 17.23 3.80 6.95
C ILE A 121 16.20 2.86 6.32
N ILE A 122 16.24 1.58 6.69
CA ILE A 122 15.15 0.63 6.45
C ILE A 122 14.21 0.69 7.64
N LEU A 123 12.94 0.96 7.37
CA LEU A 123 11.87 0.98 8.35
C LEU A 123 10.93 -0.21 8.07
N LYS A 124 10.56 -0.94 9.11
CA LYS A 124 9.45 -1.92 9.05
C LYS A 124 8.35 -1.56 10.02
N SER A 125 7.11 -1.67 9.55
CA SER A 125 5.92 -1.42 10.34
C SER A 125 5.31 -2.71 10.90
N ARG A 126 4.38 -2.57 11.84
CA ARG A 126 3.68 -3.67 12.52
C ARG A 126 2.81 -4.48 11.56
N THR A 127 2.26 -3.86 10.51
CA THR A 127 1.56 -4.61 9.45
C THR A 127 2.51 -5.32 8.48
N GLY A 128 3.82 -5.09 8.60
CA GLY A 128 4.87 -5.69 7.78
C GLY A 128 5.21 -4.91 6.51
N ARG A 129 4.80 -3.65 6.40
CA ARG A 129 5.27 -2.74 5.33
C ARG A 129 6.74 -2.40 5.56
N GLU A 130 7.47 -2.23 4.47
CA GLU A 130 8.91 -1.98 4.49
C GLU A 130 9.27 -0.88 3.48
N ILE A 131 10.04 0.11 3.91
CA ILE A 131 10.57 1.17 3.05
C ILE A 131 12.01 1.50 3.41
N GLU A 132 12.81 1.78 2.40
CA GLU A 132 14.18 2.27 2.55
C GLU A 132 14.29 3.69 2.03
N LEU A 133 14.77 4.59 2.88
CA LEU A 133 14.73 6.03 2.64
C LEU A 133 15.95 6.73 3.26
N THR A 134 16.20 7.96 2.84
CA THR A 134 17.25 8.81 3.43
C THR A 134 16.90 9.20 4.87
N PRO A 135 17.86 9.37 5.79
CA PRO A 135 17.62 9.76 7.18
C PRO A 135 16.73 11.00 7.40
N LYS A 136 16.84 11.99 6.49
CA LYS A 136 16.07 13.23 6.52
C LYS A 136 14.71 13.15 5.83
N HIS A 137 14.33 12.00 5.25
CA HIS A 137 13.04 11.83 4.59
C HIS A 137 11.91 11.89 5.65
N PRO A 138 10.98 12.86 5.57
CA PRO A 138 9.90 12.97 6.54
C PRO A 138 8.80 11.94 6.29
N LEU A 139 8.31 11.33 7.37
CA LEU A 139 7.09 10.52 7.37
C LEU A 139 6.02 11.22 8.20
N TYR A 140 4.76 11.06 7.80
CA TYR A 140 3.66 11.73 8.46
C TYR A 140 3.28 11.00 9.74
N THR A 141 3.29 11.69 10.87
CA THR A 141 2.81 11.23 12.18
C THR A 141 1.56 12.01 12.56
N ILE A 142 0.89 11.64 13.66
CA ILE A 142 -0.27 12.42 14.14
C ILE A 142 0.10 13.87 14.55
N ASN A 143 1.38 14.13 14.78
CA ASN A 143 1.92 15.45 15.09
C ASN A 143 2.52 16.16 13.86
N GLY A 144 2.28 15.63 12.66
CA GLY A 144 2.83 16.14 11.40
C GLY A 144 4.07 15.41 10.92
N TRP A 145 4.80 16.02 9.99
CA TRP A 145 5.96 15.46 9.31
C TRP A 145 7.19 15.38 10.22
N VAL A 146 7.75 14.18 10.36
CA VAL A 146 8.94 13.94 11.20
C VAL A 146 9.99 13.20 10.37
N GLU A 147 11.22 13.71 10.37
CA GLU A 147 12.37 13.05 9.71
C GLU A 147 12.54 11.61 10.22
N ALA A 148 12.78 10.67 9.31
CA ALA A 148 12.91 9.26 9.66
C ALA A 148 13.95 8.96 10.74
N GLN A 149 15.07 9.70 10.76
CA GLN A 149 16.11 9.55 11.79
C GLN A 149 15.68 9.96 13.20
N LYS A 150 14.60 10.74 13.33
CA LYS A 150 14.03 11.18 14.62
C LYS A 150 12.93 10.25 15.11
N LEU A 151 12.45 9.35 14.25
CA LEU A 151 11.46 8.34 14.63
C LEU A 151 12.13 7.22 15.41
N LYS A 152 11.35 6.56 16.27
CA LYS A 152 11.80 5.44 17.08
C LYS A 152 10.81 4.28 16.98
N LYS A 153 11.23 3.11 17.44
CA LYS A 153 10.31 1.97 17.62
C LYS A 153 9.12 2.41 18.48
N GLY A 154 7.91 2.05 18.07
CA GLY A 154 6.66 2.48 18.70
C GLY A 154 6.06 3.78 18.14
N SER A 155 6.84 4.60 17.40
CA SER A 155 6.27 5.73 16.65
C SER A 155 5.27 5.22 15.61
N ARG A 156 4.16 5.94 15.40
CA ARG A 156 3.15 5.60 14.40
C ARG A 156 3.20 6.54 13.20
N ILE A 157 3.23 5.97 12.00
CA ILE A 157 3.31 6.68 10.73
C ILE A 157 2.05 6.45 9.90
N ALA A 158 1.73 7.39 9.02
CA ALA A 158 0.61 7.31 8.10
C ALA A 158 0.89 6.30 6.99
N THR A 159 -0.06 5.37 6.83
CA THR A 159 -0.09 4.38 5.74
C THR A 159 -1.50 4.33 5.19
N PRO A 160 -1.73 3.88 3.95
CA PRO A 160 -3.09 3.72 3.45
C PRO A 160 -3.85 2.64 4.21
N ARG A 161 -5.06 2.98 4.66
CA ARG A 161 -6.08 2.06 5.16
C ARG A 161 -6.89 1.45 4.01
N ILE A 162 -7.10 2.24 2.96
CA ILE A 162 -7.81 1.85 1.74
C ILE A 162 -7.14 2.51 0.54
N LEU A 163 -7.07 1.82 -0.60
CA LEU A 163 -6.53 2.34 -1.87
C LEU A 163 -7.46 1.92 -3.02
N PRO A 164 -8.67 2.46 -3.14
CA PRO A 164 -9.72 1.92 -4.01
C PRO A 164 -9.53 2.33 -5.49
N TYR A 165 -8.28 2.30 -5.96
CA TYR A 165 -7.88 2.57 -7.34
C TYR A 165 -7.81 1.26 -8.10
N PHE A 166 -8.75 1.06 -9.02
CA PHE A 166 -8.85 -0.10 -9.89
C PHE A 166 -8.55 0.31 -11.32
N GLY A 167 -7.98 -0.62 -12.08
CA GLY A 167 -7.77 -0.37 -13.50
C GLY A 167 -9.04 -0.59 -14.30
N LYS A 168 -8.91 -0.44 -15.62
CA LYS A 168 -10.01 -0.57 -16.58
C LYS A 168 -9.73 -1.65 -17.64
N GLU A 169 -8.58 -2.32 -17.57
CA GLU A 169 -8.20 -3.34 -18.54
C GLU A 169 -9.02 -4.61 -18.32
N GLN A 170 -9.89 -4.95 -19.27
CA GLN A 170 -10.69 -6.16 -19.19
C GLN A 170 -9.86 -7.39 -19.57
N LEU A 171 -9.98 -8.43 -18.76
CA LEU A 171 -9.45 -9.76 -19.05
C LEU A 171 -10.58 -10.77 -18.85
N GLU A 172 -10.74 -11.67 -19.82
CA GLU A 172 -11.79 -12.68 -19.77
C GLU A 172 -11.71 -13.47 -18.45
N GLN A 173 -12.85 -13.66 -17.79
CA GLN A 173 -12.87 -14.25 -16.45
C GLN A 173 -12.18 -15.61 -16.35
N HIS A 174 -12.22 -16.43 -17.40
CA HIS A 174 -11.55 -17.73 -17.41
C HIS A 174 -10.02 -17.57 -17.34
N LYS A 175 -9.44 -16.56 -18.00
CA LYS A 175 -8.01 -16.22 -17.89
C LYS A 175 -7.64 -15.71 -16.50
N VAL A 176 -8.49 -14.87 -15.92
CA VAL A 176 -8.31 -14.37 -14.53
C VAL A 176 -8.27 -15.54 -13.53
N LYS A 177 -9.24 -16.46 -13.64
CA LYS A 177 -9.31 -17.65 -12.79
C LYS A 177 -8.11 -18.57 -12.99
N LEU A 178 -7.72 -18.84 -14.25
CA LEU A 178 -6.54 -19.64 -14.57
C LEU A 178 -5.26 -19.07 -13.93
N LEU A 179 -5.06 -17.76 -13.99
CA LEU A 179 -3.90 -17.13 -13.33
C LEU A 179 -3.95 -17.32 -11.81
N ALA A 180 -5.10 -17.09 -11.17
CA ALA A 180 -5.24 -17.28 -9.74
C ALA A 180 -4.94 -18.73 -9.31
N TYR A 181 -5.53 -19.71 -10.01
CA TYR A 181 -5.32 -21.13 -9.74
C TYR A 181 -3.87 -21.57 -9.95
N LEU A 182 -3.25 -21.15 -11.05
CA LEU A 182 -1.88 -21.53 -11.37
C LEU A 182 -0.84 -20.81 -10.50
N ILE A 183 -1.12 -19.58 -10.06
CA ILE A 183 -0.27 -18.90 -9.08
C ILE A 183 -0.36 -19.60 -7.73
N ALA A 184 -1.54 -20.01 -7.28
CA ALA A 184 -1.67 -20.74 -6.02
C ALA A 184 -1.03 -22.14 -6.11
N GLU A 185 -1.65 -23.04 -6.88
CA GLU A 185 -1.36 -24.48 -6.87
C GLU A 185 -0.84 -25.01 -8.22
N GLY A 186 -0.48 -24.11 -9.13
CA GLY A 186 0.14 -24.49 -10.39
C GLY A 186 1.62 -24.84 -10.24
N HIS A 187 2.04 -25.84 -11.00
CA HIS A 187 3.44 -26.18 -11.23
C HIS A 187 3.77 -26.07 -12.73
N THR A 188 4.59 -25.08 -13.07
CA THR A 188 4.89 -24.66 -14.45
C THR A 188 6.33 -24.89 -14.89
N MET A 189 7.05 -25.81 -14.22
CA MET A 189 8.42 -26.17 -14.58
C MET A 189 8.48 -27.24 -15.68
N ASN A 190 9.67 -27.45 -16.25
CA ASN A 190 9.95 -28.53 -17.21
C ASN A 190 9.03 -28.53 -18.45
N ASN A 191 8.66 -27.34 -18.95
CA ASN A 191 7.79 -27.17 -20.11
C ASN A 191 6.36 -27.73 -19.95
N MET A 192 5.91 -28.00 -18.73
CA MET A 192 4.58 -28.53 -18.44
C MET A 192 3.75 -27.52 -17.64
N VAL A 193 2.43 -27.65 -17.70
CA VAL A 193 1.49 -26.91 -16.85
C VAL A 193 0.66 -27.93 -16.10
N TRP A 194 0.90 -27.99 -14.79
CA TRP A 194 0.19 -28.85 -13.86
C TRP A 194 -0.60 -28.00 -12.87
N PHE A 195 -1.72 -28.55 -12.40
CA PHE A 195 -2.54 -27.96 -11.36
C PHE A 195 -3.00 -29.07 -10.41
N THR A 196 -2.86 -28.87 -9.11
CA THR A 196 -3.16 -29.89 -8.09
C THR A 196 -4.16 -29.32 -7.09
N ASN A 197 -5.33 -29.93 -6.96
CA ASN A 197 -6.33 -29.53 -5.96
C ASN A 197 -7.27 -30.71 -5.66
N ALA A 198 -7.87 -30.77 -4.47
CA ALA A 198 -8.78 -31.83 -4.05
C ALA A 198 -10.28 -31.42 -4.07
N ASP A 199 -10.57 -30.12 -4.10
CA ASP A 199 -11.93 -29.58 -4.11
C ASP A 199 -12.57 -29.77 -5.49
N LYS A 200 -13.62 -30.58 -5.54
CA LYS A 200 -14.33 -30.93 -6.78
C LYS A 200 -14.89 -29.72 -7.51
N LYS A 201 -15.32 -28.66 -6.80
CA LYS A 201 -15.87 -27.43 -7.40
C LYS A 201 -14.76 -26.62 -8.08
N ILE A 202 -13.59 -26.55 -7.45
CA ILE A 202 -12.39 -25.90 -8.02
C ILE A 202 -11.89 -26.67 -9.24
N ILE A 203 -11.74 -27.99 -9.13
CA ILE A 203 -11.31 -28.85 -10.24
C ILE A 203 -12.24 -28.69 -11.45
N LYS A 204 -13.56 -28.71 -11.22
CA LYS A 204 -14.55 -28.52 -12.27
C LYS A 204 -14.42 -27.14 -12.93
N GLU A 205 -14.35 -26.07 -12.14
CA GLU A 205 -14.22 -24.72 -12.71
C GLU A 205 -12.89 -24.52 -13.47
N TYR A 206 -11.80 -25.09 -12.95
CA TYR A 206 -10.52 -25.08 -13.64
C TYR A 206 -10.62 -25.79 -15.00
N SER A 207 -11.23 -26.98 -15.05
CA SER A 207 -11.48 -27.71 -16.30
C SER A 207 -12.34 -26.90 -17.28
N ASP A 208 -13.44 -26.30 -16.80
CA ASP A 208 -14.31 -25.45 -17.61
C ASP A 208 -13.54 -24.24 -18.18
N CYS A 209 -12.60 -23.67 -17.41
CA CYS A 209 -11.75 -22.57 -17.86
C CYS A 209 -10.73 -22.99 -18.91
N ILE A 210 -10.15 -24.19 -18.80
CA ILE A 210 -9.20 -24.72 -19.79
C ILE A 210 -9.89 -24.94 -21.13
N THR A 211 -11.06 -25.59 -21.13
CA THR A 211 -11.85 -25.82 -22.35
C THR A 211 -12.25 -24.51 -23.03
N LYS A 212 -12.61 -23.48 -22.24
CA LYS A 212 -12.92 -22.14 -22.77
C LYS A 212 -11.68 -21.41 -23.31
N PHE A 213 -10.53 -21.59 -22.66
CA PHE A 213 -9.29 -20.95 -23.05
C PHE A 213 -8.80 -21.44 -24.41
N ASP A 214 -8.82 -22.75 -24.62
CA ASP A 214 -8.48 -23.37 -25.90
C ASP A 214 -9.13 -24.76 -25.97
N LYS A 215 -10.02 -24.96 -26.94
CA LYS A 215 -10.74 -26.22 -27.16
C LYS A 215 -9.80 -27.39 -27.49
N ASN A 216 -8.58 -27.11 -27.95
CA ASN A 216 -7.56 -28.13 -28.22
C ASN A 216 -6.76 -28.51 -26.96
N LEU A 217 -7.01 -27.89 -25.81
CA LEU A 217 -6.41 -28.31 -24.55
C LEU A 217 -7.32 -29.31 -23.84
N THR A 218 -6.71 -30.38 -23.35
CA THR A 218 -7.34 -31.37 -22.47
C THR A 218 -6.57 -31.51 -21.18
N LEU A 219 -7.26 -31.96 -20.14
CA LEU A 219 -6.66 -32.26 -18.85
C LEU A 219 -6.45 -33.76 -18.72
N LYS A 220 -5.19 -34.18 -18.58
CA LYS A 220 -4.82 -35.56 -18.24
C LYS A 220 -4.66 -35.68 -16.72
N PRO A 221 -5.54 -36.42 -16.02
CA PRO A 221 -5.43 -36.59 -14.57
C PRO A 221 -4.32 -37.58 -14.20
N ILE A 222 -3.64 -37.30 -13.08
CA ILE A 222 -2.73 -38.19 -12.37
C ILE A 222 -3.03 -37.99 -10.87
N GLY A 223 -3.90 -38.85 -10.32
CA GLY A 223 -4.49 -38.64 -8.99
C GLY A 223 -5.28 -37.33 -8.94
N ILE A 224 -5.01 -36.49 -7.93
CA ILE A 224 -5.61 -35.15 -7.77
C ILE A 224 -4.90 -34.05 -8.58
N THR A 225 -3.93 -34.43 -9.43
CA THR A 225 -3.15 -33.50 -10.24
C THR A 225 -3.58 -33.57 -11.70
N LEU A 226 -3.76 -32.42 -12.35
CA LEU A 226 -4.25 -32.28 -13.72
C LEU A 226 -3.16 -31.68 -14.60
N ARG A 227 -2.83 -32.35 -15.70
CA ARG A 227 -1.89 -31.83 -16.71
C ARG A 227 -2.64 -31.24 -17.90
N ALA A 228 -2.38 -29.98 -18.22
CA ALA A 228 -2.85 -29.41 -19.49
C ALA A 228 -1.98 -29.91 -20.66
N VAL A 229 -2.61 -30.55 -21.64
CA VAL A 229 -1.96 -31.10 -22.85
C VAL A 229 -2.75 -30.73 -24.09
N ASN A 230 -2.05 -30.55 -25.22
CA ASN A 230 -2.69 -30.29 -26.51
C ASN A 230 -3.14 -31.60 -27.15
N THR A 231 -4.37 -31.67 -27.65
CA THR A 231 -4.99 -32.83 -28.31
C THR A 231 -4.46 -33.08 -29.71
N ASN A 232 -3.98 -32.05 -30.42
CA ASN A 232 -3.40 -32.16 -31.77
C ASN A 232 -1.99 -32.77 -31.75
N PHE A 233 -1.73 -33.64 -30.78
CA PHE A 233 -0.49 -34.39 -30.63
C PHE A 233 -0.43 -35.49 -31.69
N THR A 234 -0.09 -35.13 -32.92
CA THR A 234 0.39 -36.12 -33.87
C THR A 234 1.78 -36.57 -33.40
N ARG A 235 1.84 -37.75 -32.75
CA ARG A 235 3.09 -38.53 -32.78
C ARG A 235 3.32 -38.87 -34.26
N LYS A 236 4.15 -38.09 -34.96
CA LYS A 236 4.83 -38.65 -36.12
C LYS A 236 5.78 -39.70 -35.55
N ILE A 237 5.32 -40.95 -35.48
CA ILE A 237 6.20 -42.09 -35.35
C ILE A 237 7.06 -42.04 -36.61
N LEU A 238 8.29 -41.56 -36.48
CA LEU A 238 9.28 -41.75 -37.54
C LEU A 238 9.37 -43.27 -37.70
N LYS A 239 8.93 -43.79 -38.86
CA LYS A 239 9.12 -45.20 -39.20
C LYS A 239 10.60 -45.49 -38.99
N ASN A 240 10.90 -46.40 -38.07
CA ASN A 240 12.24 -46.89 -37.82
C ASN A 240 12.80 -47.48 -39.12
N ASN A 241 13.59 -46.70 -39.85
CA ASN A 241 14.49 -47.24 -40.85
C ASN A 241 15.81 -47.58 -40.14
N ARG A 242 15.91 -48.87 -39.80
CA ARG A 242 17.10 -49.74 -39.73
C ARG A 242 18.36 -49.25 -38.99
N LYS A 243 18.78 -50.12 -38.06
CA LYS A 243 20.16 -50.42 -37.61
C LYS A 243 21.02 -49.24 -37.13
N GLY A 244 21.26 -49.21 -35.83
CA GLY A 244 22.39 -48.51 -35.21
C GLY A 244 22.00 -47.24 -34.45
N ASN A 245 22.41 -47.19 -33.17
CA ASN A 245 22.33 -46.07 -32.23
C ASN A 245 20.96 -45.77 -31.58
N LEU A 246 20.80 -46.28 -30.36
CA LEU A 246 19.70 -46.03 -29.39
C LEU A 246 19.63 -44.59 -28.84
N PHE A 247 20.36 -43.64 -29.42
CA PHE A 247 20.31 -42.23 -29.03
C PHE A 247 20.25 -41.35 -30.28
N ALA A 248 19.07 -41.22 -30.87
CA ALA A 248 18.79 -40.13 -31.79
C ALA A 248 18.83 -38.80 -31.02
N LYS A 249 20.02 -38.22 -30.87
CA LYS A 249 20.23 -36.78 -30.69
C LYS A 249 19.44 -36.08 -31.80
N GLY A 250 18.34 -35.41 -31.46
CA GLY A 250 17.66 -34.52 -32.42
C GLY A 250 16.14 -34.46 -32.39
N ILE A 251 15.43 -35.19 -31.53
CA ILE A 251 13.97 -35.09 -31.46
C ILE A 251 13.55 -33.98 -30.48
N LYS A 252 13.43 -32.74 -30.97
CA LYS A 252 12.71 -31.65 -30.27
C LYS A 252 11.26 -31.58 -30.76
N PHE A 253 10.37 -32.37 -30.16
CA PHE A 253 8.92 -32.13 -30.28
C PHE A 253 8.40 -31.53 -28.98
N THR A 254 7.98 -30.27 -29.03
CA THR A 254 6.99 -29.76 -28.08
C THR A 254 5.91 -29.08 -28.89
N PRO A 255 4.71 -29.68 -29.05
CA PRO A 255 3.60 -28.91 -29.57
C PRO A 255 3.40 -27.68 -28.70
N GLN A 256 3.07 -26.57 -29.35
CA GLN A 256 2.87 -25.29 -28.70
C GLN A 256 1.64 -25.40 -27.80
N ASN A 257 1.85 -25.61 -26.50
CA ASN A 257 0.79 -25.54 -25.50
C ASN A 257 0.42 -24.04 -25.38
N SER A 258 -0.73 -23.66 -25.92
CA SER A 258 -1.22 -22.27 -25.97
C SER A 258 -1.27 -21.63 -24.57
N LEU A 259 -1.68 -22.39 -23.56
CA LEU A 259 -1.71 -21.96 -22.16
C LEU A 259 -0.30 -21.64 -21.66
N LYS A 260 0.70 -22.51 -21.93
CA LYS A 260 2.10 -22.24 -21.59
C LYS A 260 2.62 -20.97 -22.27
N GLU A 261 2.38 -20.80 -23.57
CA GLU A 261 2.86 -19.62 -24.29
C GLU A 261 2.20 -18.33 -23.80
N TRP A 262 0.91 -18.38 -23.47
CA TRP A 262 0.23 -17.27 -22.83
C TRP A 262 0.80 -16.97 -21.43
N LEU A 263 1.02 -18.00 -20.60
CA LEU A 263 1.63 -17.84 -19.27
C LEU A 263 3.03 -17.23 -19.34
N LYS A 264 3.83 -17.54 -20.38
CA LYS A 264 5.12 -16.87 -20.62
C LYS A 264 4.92 -15.39 -20.96
N LYS A 265 3.98 -15.06 -21.85
CA LYS A 265 3.68 -13.67 -22.23
C LYS A 265 3.28 -12.81 -21.04
N VAL A 266 2.48 -13.36 -20.12
CA VAL A 266 2.06 -12.67 -18.88
C VAL A 266 3.05 -12.89 -17.72
N THR A 267 4.20 -13.49 -17.96
CA THR A 267 5.29 -13.71 -16.98
C THR A 267 4.90 -14.57 -15.77
N ALA A 268 3.95 -15.50 -15.91
CA ALA A 268 3.50 -16.42 -14.86
C ALA A 268 4.03 -17.86 -15.01
N PHE A 269 4.83 -18.14 -16.05
CA PHE A 269 5.38 -19.47 -16.33
C PHE A 269 6.81 -19.65 -15.76
N GLY A 270 7.17 -20.88 -15.39
CA GLY A 270 8.56 -21.27 -15.12
C GLY A 270 9.14 -20.69 -13.83
N LYS A 271 8.29 -20.47 -12.81
CA LYS A 271 8.71 -19.90 -11.51
C LYS A 271 8.66 -20.93 -10.41
N PHE A 272 9.69 -20.98 -9.57
CA PHE A 272 9.62 -21.71 -8.31
C PHE A 272 8.66 -21.02 -7.33
N ALA A 273 8.18 -21.75 -6.32
CA ALA A 273 7.26 -21.21 -5.30
C ALA A 273 7.77 -19.91 -4.63
N LYS A 274 9.09 -19.78 -4.43
CA LYS A 274 9.76 -18.60 -3.86
C LYS A 274 9.84 -17.40 -4.83
N GLU A 275 9.64 -17.63 -6.12
CA GLU A 275 9.79 -16.64 -7.20
C GLU A 275 8.46 -16.18 -7.78
N LYS A 276 7.36 -16.90 -7.44
CA LYS A 276 6.01 -16.53 -7.84
C LYS A 276 5.72 -15.08 -7.46
N ASP A 277 4.97 -14.40 -8.29
CA ASP A 277 4.53 -13.01 -8.12
C ASP A 277 3.22 -12.81 -8.87
N ILE A 278 2.60 -11.65 -8.66
CA ILE A 278 1.39 -11.24 -9.36
C ILE A 278 1.79 -10.63 -10.71
N PRO A 279 1.28 -11.16 -11.84
CA PRO A 279 1.47 -10.56 -13.16
C PRO A 279 0.97 -9.12 -13.22
N LYS A 280 1.70 -8.24 -13.91
CA LYS A 280 1.35 -6.81 -14.02
C LYS A 280 -0.08 -6.55 -14.52
N ILE A 281 -0.58 -7.40 -15.41
CA ILE A 281 -1.95 -7.30 -15.94
C ILE A 281 -3.03 -7.37 -14.85
N ILE A 282 -2.78 -8.09 -13.74
CA ILE A 282 -3.75 -8.23 -12.64
C ILE A 282 -3.99 -6.89 -11.93
N TYR A 283 -2.96 -6.05 -11.81
CA TYR A 283 -3.10 -4.76 -11.12
C TYR A 283 -4.04 -3.78 -11.83
N LYS A 284 -4.18 -3.95 -13.15
CA LYS A 284 -4.96 -3.09 -14.02
C LYS A 284 -6.38 -3.61 -14.28
N LEU A 285 -6.76 -4.69 -13.63
CA LEU A 285 -8.10 -5.23 -13.72
C LEU A 285 -9.12 -4.30 -13.05
N PRO A 286 -10.36 -4.24 -13.57
CA PRO A 286 -11.48 -3.66 -12.85
C PRO A 286 -11.78 -4.44 -11.57
N LYS A 287 -12.52 -3.79 -10.66
CA LYS A 287 -12.84 -4.31 -9.32
C LYS A 287 -13.41 -5.74 -9.39
N THR A 288 -14.32 -5.99 -10.33
CA THR A 288 -15.02 -7.26 -10.52
C THR A 288 -14.08 -8.44 -10.79
N GLU A 289 -13.14 -8.28 -11.72
CA GLU A 289 -12.17 -9.30 -12.10
C GLU A 289 -11.10 -9.47 -11.02
N LEU A 290 -10.70 -8.38 -10.36
CA LEU A 290 -9.76 -8.45 -9.25
C LEU A 290 -10.34 -9.20 -8.04
N VAL A 291 -11.64 -9.06 -7.77
CA VAL A 291 -12.37 -9.89 -6.79
C VAL A 291 -12.29 -11.36 -7.17
N ILE A 292 -12.56 -11.72 -8.44
CA ILE A 292 -12.47 -13.11 -8.91
C ILE A 292 -11.05 -13.65 -8.70
N PHE A 293 -10.03 -12.86 -9.06
CA PHE A 293 -8.63 -13.24 -8.88
C PHE A 293 -8.30 -13.55 -7.41
N LEU A 294 -8.56 -12.61 -6.50
CA LEU A 294 -8.27 -12.78 -5.07
C LEU A 294 -9.10 -13.91 -4.45
N ASN A 295 -10.38 -14.02 -4.81
CA ASN A 295 -11.26 -15.07 -4.32
C ASN A 295 -10.70 -16.45 -4.67
N ARG A 296 -10.28 -16.69 -5.92
CA ARG A 296 -9.69 -17.98 -6.31
C ARG A 296 -8.33 -18.23 -5.67
N LEU A 297 -7.48 -17.20 -5.59
CA LEU A 297 -6.18 -17.29 -4.94
C LEU A 297 -6.31 -17.70 -3.45
N PHE A 298 -7.23 -17.07 -2.71
CA PHE A 298 -7.51 -17.41 -1.30
C PHE A 298 -8.25 -18.75 -1.16
N SER A 299 -9.05 -19.15 -2.14
CA SER A 299 -9.74 -20.45 -2.10
C SER A 299 -8.76 -21.62 -2.17
N CYS A 300 -7.63 -21.45 -2.86
CA CYS A 300 -6.55 -22.42 -2.89
C CYS A 300 -5.68 -22.33 -1.62
N ASP A 301 -4.90 -21.24 -1.48
CA ASP A 301 -3.83 -21.16 -0.46
C ASP A 301 -4.25 -20.48 0.86
N GLY A 302 -5.43 -19.89 0.92
CA GLY A 302 -5.93 -19.20 2.11
C GLY A 302 -6.78 -20.08 3.00
N SER A 303 -6.77 -19.82 4.31
CA SER A 303 -7.63 -20.53 5.27
C SER A 303 -8.52 -19.58 6.04
N ILE A 304 -9.67 -20.07 6.48
CA ILE A 304 -10.52 -19.39 7.47
C ILE A 304 -10.76 -20.32 8.64
N TYR A 305 -10.54 -19.86 9.86
CA TYR A 305 -10.65 -20.68 11.07
C TYR A 305 -11.06 -19.85 12.29
N LYS A 306 -11.53 -20.54 13.32
CA LYS A 306 -11.90 -19.93 14.60
C LYS A 306 -10.63 -19.69 15.41
N HIS A 307 -10.48 -18.48 15.94
CA HIS A 307 -9.40 -18.09 16.82
C HIS A 307 -9.98 -17.44 18.09
N GLY A 308 -10.06 -18.21 19.17
CA GLY A 308 -10.80 -17.82 20.38
C GLY A 308 -12.30 -17.65 20.09
N ARG A 309 -12.83 -16.44 20.33
CA ARG A 309 -14.25 -16.11 20.09
C ARG A 309 -14.54 -15.58 18.67
N PHE A 310 -13.51 -15.28 17.89
CA PHE A 310 -13.62 -14.65 16.57
C PHE A 310 -13.11 -15.56 15.47
N TYR A 311 -13.30 -15.16 14.22
CA TYR A 311 -12.65 -15.79 13.07
C TYR A 311 -11.38 -15.06 12.67
N GLN A 312 -10.50 -15.80 12.01
CA GLN A 312 -9.28 -15.29 11.39
C GLN A 312 -9.16 -15.91 10.00
N ILE A 313 -8.64 -15.12 9.06
CA ILE A 313 -8.28 -15.58 7.72
C ILE A 313 -6.77 -15.49 7.59
N ASP A 314 -6.15 -16.51 7.02
CA ASP A 314 -4.75 -16.50 6.64
C ASP A 314 -4.54 -16.72 5.14
N TYR A 315 -3.36 -16.33 4.65
CA TYR A 315 -2.84 -16.69 3.34
C TYR A 315 -1.33 -16.86 3.44
N SER A 316 -0.82 -18.02 3.04
CA SER A 316 0.60 -18.35 3.15
C SER A 316 1.29 -18.44 1.80
N SER A 317 2.55 -18.02 1.72
CA SER A 317 3.37 -18.17 0.53
C SER A 317 4.86 -18.30 0.86
N ALA A 318 5.60 -19.03 0.02
CA ALA A 318 7.07 -19.04 0.07
C ALA A 318 7.69 -17.80 -0.58
N SER A 319 6.93 -17.05 -1.39
CA SER A 319 7.42 -15.85 -2.07
C SER A 319 7.10 -14.59 -1.26
N LYS A 320 8.15 -13.88 -0.80
CA LYS A 320 8.00 -12.56 -0.16
C LYS A 320 7.32 -11.57 -1.11
N LYS A 321 7.63 -11.65 -2.41
CA LYS A 321 7.08 -10.75 -3.41
C LYS A 321 5.59 -10.98 -3.61
N LEU A 322 5.16 -12.23 -3.83
CA LEU A 322 3.74 -12.56 -4.00
C LEU A 322 2.93 -12.10 -2.79
N ILE A 323 3.40 -12.38 -1.59
CA ILE A 323 2.62 -12.08 -0.39
C ILE A 323 2.48 -10.58 -0.12
N THR A 324 3.52 -9.77 -0.37
CA THR A 324 3.43 -8.30 -0.24
C THR A 324 2.54 -7.70 -1.32
N GLN A 325 2.53 -8.30 -2.51
CA GLN A 325 1.64 -7.91 -3.60
C GLN A 325 0.18 -8.25 -3.28
N VAL A 326 -0.11 -9.44 -2.73
CA VAL A 326 -1.46 -9.80 -2.23
C VAL A 326 -1.89 -8.85 -1.13
N GLN A 327 -1.03 -8.52 -0.16
CA GLN A 327 -1.31 -7.52 0.86
C GLN A 327 -1.69 -6.16 0.26
N SER A 328 -0.99 -5.74 -0.78
CA SER A 328 -1.27 -4.47 -1.48
C SER A 328 -2.61 -4.51 -2.22
N LEU A 329 -2.97 -5.63 -2.85
CA LEU A 329 -4.27 -5.77 -3.50
C LEU A 329 -5.43 -5.77 -2.50
N LEU A 330 -5.25 -6.36 -1.31
CA LEU A 330 -6.25 -6.34 -0.23
C LEU A 330 -6.59 -4.90 0.23
N LEU A 331 -5.61 -3.98 0.21
CA LEU A 331 -5.85 -2.56 0.54
C LEU A 331 -6.84 -1.90 -0.43
N LYS A 332 -6.96 -2.36 -1.67
CA LYS A 332 -7.95 -1.83 -2.63
C LYS A 332 -9.38 -2.07 -2.17
N PHE A 333 -9.60 -3.08 -1.33
CA PHE A 333 -10.89 -3.46 -0.76
C PHE A 333 -11.04 -3.00 0.71
N GLY A 334 -10.10 -2.21 1.22
CA GLY A 334 -10.10 -1.78 2.63
C GLY A 334 -9.85 -2.92 3.61
N VAL A 335 -9.24 -4.02 3.16
CA VAL A 335 -8.88 -5.17 4.00
C VAL A 335 -7.44 -4.99 4.49
N ILE A 336 -7.28 -4.64 5.77
CA ILE A 336 -5.97 -4.57 6.40
C ILE A 336 -5.55 -5.96 6.87
N SER A 337 -4.31 -6.34 6.58
CA SER A 337 -3.70 -7.60 7.01
C SER A 337 -2.31 -7.37 7.61
N ILE A 338 -1.90 -8.26 8.51
CA ILE A 338 -0.55 -8.29 9.09
C ILE A 338 0.28 -9.34 8.37
N LEU A 339 1.41 -8.95 7.82
CA LEU A 339 2.42 -9.85 7.28
C LEU A 339 3.36 -10.35 8.39
N ARG A 340 3.48 -11.67 8.51
CA ARG A 340 4.37 -12.36 9.46
C ARG A 340 5.36 -13.25 8.73
N ASN A 341 6.55 -13.40 9.33
CA ASN A 341 7.50 -14.42 8.92
C ASN A 341 7.14 -15.73 9.64
N ARG A 342 7.11 -16.83 8.88
CA ARG A 342 6.88 -18.18 9.40
C ARG A 342 8.06 -19.06 9.04
N THR A 343 8.40 -19.97 9.93
CA THR A 343 9.44 -20.96 9.70
C THR A 343 8.78 -22.34 9.63
N ILE A 344 8.95 -23.03 8.52
CA ILE A 344 8.39 -24.37 8.28
C ILE A 344 9.53 -25.37 8.34
N LYS A 345 9.36 -26.43 9.14
CA LYS A 345 10.26 -27.58 9.15
C LYS A 345 9.67 -28.66 8.25
N TYR A 346 10.42 -29.10 7.24
CA TYR A 346 10.03 -30.21 6.36
C TYR A 346 11.26 -31.04 6.02
N ASN A 347 11.19 -32.36 6.18
CA ASN A 347 12.32 -33.28 6.00
C ASN A 347 13.63 -32.80 6.65
N ASN A 348 13.56 -32.39 7.93
CA ASN A 348 14.67 -31.83 8.71
C ASN A 348 15.32 -30.56 8.13
N LYS A 349 14.75 -29.95 7.09
CA LYS A 349 15.17 -28.68 6.53
C LYS A 349 14.25 -27.55 6.98
N ILE A 350 14.85 -26.39 7.24
CA ILE A 350 14.15 -25.18 7.66
C ILE A 350 13.89 -24.31 6.43
N PHE A 351 12.62 -24.05 6.16
CA PHE A 351 12.16 -23.19 5.08
C PHE A 351 11.56 -21.90 5.65
N LYS A 352 11.92 -20.77 5.06
CA LYS A 352 11.27 -19.49 5.33
C LYS A 352 10.00 -19.39 4.50
N ALA A 353 8.90 -19.06 5.16
CA ALA A 353 7.62 -18.77 4.55
C ALA A 353 7.07 -17.47 5.13
N TYR A 354 6.01 -16.97 4.50
CA TYR A 354 5.35 -15.75 4.89
C TYR A 354 3.86 -16.01 5.01
N GLU A 355 3.21 -15.30 5.91
CA GLU A 355 1.80 -15.46 6.21
C GLU A 355 1.12 -14.09 6.38
N LEU A 356 0.02 -13.85 5.65
CA LEU A 356 -0.87 -12.72 5.89
C LEU A 356 -1.95 -13.16 6.84
N ILE A 357 -2.21 -12.34 7.85
CA ILE A 357 -3.29 -12.52 8.81
C ILE A 357 -4.30 -11.39 8.66
N ILE A 358 -5.56 -11.74 8.40
CA ILE A 358 -6.72 -10.85 8.43
C ILE A 358 -7.55 -11.21 9.67
N SER A 359 -7.78 -10.23 10.54
CA SER A 359 -8.48 -10.41 11.81
C SER A 359 -9.38 -9.22 12.14
N GLY A 360 -10.26 -9.40 13.12
CA GLY A 360 -11.17 -8.34 13.56
C GLY A 360 -12.21 -7.98 12.48
N GLU A 361 -12.54 -6.68 12.38
CA GLU A 361 -13.54 -6.20 11.43
C GLU A 361 -13.20 -6.51 9.95
N PHE A 362 -11.90 -6.65 9.63
CA PHE A 362 -11.45 -6.92 8.27
C PHE A 362 -11.80 -8.31 7.76
N VAL A 363 -12.10 -9.27 8.65
CA VAL A 363 -12.62 -10.58 8.26
C VAL A 363 -13.99 -10.43 7.62
N LYS A 364 -14.86 -9.61 8.22
CA LYS A 364 -16.17 -9.28 7.65
C LYS A 364 -16.00 -8.61 6.29
N THR A 365 -15.17 -7.57 6.21
CA THR A 365 -14.89 -6.85 4.95
C THR A 365 -14.38 -7.79 3.86
N PHE A 366 -13.44 -8.69 4.19
CA PHE A 366 -12.94 -9.67 3.23
C PHE A 366 -14.04 -10.60 2.72
N ILE A 367 -14.87 -11.15 3.60
CA ILE A 367 -15.91 -12.10 3.19
C ILE A 367 -16.99 -11.41 2.35
N GLU A 368 -17.34 -10.16 2.67
CA GLU A 368 -18.34 -9.38 1.94
C GLU A 368 -17.84 -8.89 0.57
N GLU A 369 -16.58 -8.44 0.47
CA GLU A 369 -16.01 -7.91 -0.78
C GLU A 369 -15.40 -8.97 -1.70
N ILE A 370 -14.75 -10.00 -1.13
CA ILE A 370 -13.96 -10.99 -1.88
C ILE A 370 -14.53 -12.40 -1.71
N GLY A 371 -14.68 -12.85 -0.47
CA GLY A 371 -15.20 -14.18 -0.14
C GLY A 371 -14.27 -15.35 -0.52
N PHE A 372 -14.84 -16.54 -0.48
CA PHE A 372 -14.18 -17.79 -0.87
C PHE A 372 -15.05 -18.54 -1.90
N PHE A 373 -14.45 -19.51 -2.57
CA PHE A 373 -15.08 -20.45 -3.49
C PHE A 373 -14.74 -21.88 -3.09
N GLY A 374 -15.54 -22.83 -3.55
CA GLY A 374 -15.38 -24.23 -3.17
C GLY A 374 -15.93 -24.53 -1.77
N GLU A 375 -15.32 -25.51 -1.09
CA GLU A 375 -15.71 -25.97 0.24
C GLU A 375 -15.58 -24.86 1.29
N LYS A 376 -14.57 -24.00 1.16
CA LYS A 376 -14.30 -22.87 2.08
C LYS A 376 -15.42 -21.82 2.06
N GLU A 377 -16.20 -21.73 0.98
CA GLU A 377 -17.35 -20.81 0.85
C GLU A 377 -18.38 -21.02 1.97
N LYS A 378 -18.69 -22.28 2.32
CA LYS A 378 -19.66 -22.61 3.38
C LYS A 378 -19.17 -22.10 4.74
N LYS A 379 -17.89 -22.32 5.06
CA LYS A 379 -17.27 -21.87 6.31
C LYS A 379 -17.21 -20.34 6.40
N ALA A 380 -16.92 -19.66 5.29
CA ALA A 380 -16.93 -18.20 5.21
C ALA A 380 -18.33 -17.62 5.48
N LYS A 381 -19.39 -18.19 4.88
CA LYS A 381 -20.78 -17.77 5.15
C LYS A 381 -21.17 -17.95 6.61
N PHE A 382 -20.75 -19.05 7.24
CA PHE A 382 -20.99 -19.27 8.67
C PHE A 382 -20.23 -18.27 9.55
N ALA A 383 -18.96 -18.01 9.24
CA ALA A 383 -18.15 -17.00 9.93
C ALA A 383 -18.81 -15.62 9.85
N LEU A 384 -19.24 -15.18 8.66
CA LEU A 384 -19.86 -13.87 8.47
C LEU A 384 -21.08 -13.64 9.37
N LYS A 385 -21.94 -14.66 9.55
CA LYS A 385 -23.12 -14.58 10.44
C LYS A 385 -22.72 -14.32 11.90
N LYS A 386 -21.59 -14.89 12.35
CA LYS A 386 -21.05 -14.68 13.70
C LYS A 386 -20.36 -13.32 13.84
N GLU A 387 -19.53 -12.97 12.86
CA GLU A 387 -18.75 -11.72 12.86
C GLU A 387 -19.66 -10.48 12.82
N LYS A 388 -20.81 -10.53 12.12
CA LYS A 388 -21.80 -9.42 12.13
C LYS A 388 -22.34 -9.06 13.52
N LYS A 389 -22.31 -10.00 14.46
CA LYS A 389 -22.79 -9.80 15.85
C LYS A 389 -21.65 -9.48 16.83
N ALA A 390 -20.41 -9.59 16.39
CA ALA A 390 -19.26 -9.47 17.27
C ALA A 390 -18.85 -8.00 17.47
N LYS A 391 -18.44 -7.65 18.69
CA LYS A 391 -17.78 -6.39 19.00
C LYS A 391 -16.27 -6.62 19.04
N PHE A 392 -15.56 -6.12 18.04
CA PHE A 392 -14.11 -6.25 17.96
C PHE A 392 -13.41 -5.15 18.73
N ASN A 393 -12.27 -5.48 19.32
CA ASN A 393 -11.31 -4.47 19.72
C ASN A 393 -10.47 -4.11 18.48
N PRO A 394 -10.50 -2.85 18.02
CA PRO A 394 -9.89 -2.46 16.76
C PRO A 394 -8.39 -2.70 16.70
N ASN A 395 -7.66 -2.67 17.85
CA ASN A 395 -6.24 -3.02 18.13
C ASN A 395 -5.12 -2.55 17.17
N ILE A 396 -5.37 -2.60 15.87
CA ILE A 396 -4.56 -2.15 14.73
C ILE A 396 -5.10 -0.79 14.25
N ASP A 397 -6.38 -0.68 13.90
CA ASP A 397 -6.95 0.54 13.30
C ASP A 397 -7.45 1.53 14.36
N THR A 398 -6.49 2.19 14.99
CA THR A 398 -6.73 3.18 16.06
C THR A 398 -5.98 4.47 15.78
N ILE A 399 -6.53 5.59 16.27
CA ILE A 399 -5.90 6.89 16.18
C ILE A 399 -4.91 7.06 17.36
N PRO A 400 -3.65 7.49 17.11
CA PRO A 400 -2.64 7.62 18.14
C PRO A 400 -3.08 8.57 19.25
N LYS A 401 -2.66 8.28 20.49
CA LYS A 401 -3.07 9.07 21.67
C LYS A 401 -2.45 10.47 21.67
N GLU A 402 -1.33 10.62 20.98
CA GLU A 402 -0.60 11.88 20.81
C GLU A 402 -1.44 12.94 20.09
N LEU A 403 -2.53 12.54 19.42
CA LEU A 403 -3.59 13.45 18.95
C LEU A 403 -3.99 14.48 20.02
N TRP A 404 -4.13 14.02 21.27
CA TRP A 404 -4.61 14.86 22.36
C TRP A 404 -3.60 15.88 22.87
N ASN A 405 -2.34 15.82 22.43
CA ASN A 405 -1.32 16.82 22.78
C ASN A 405 -1.63 18.17 22.13
N ASN A 406 -2.23 18.14 20.93
CA ASN A 406 -2.47 19.34 20.11
C ASN A 406 -3.97 19.69 19.99
N TYR A 407 -4.86 18.85 20.51
CA TYR A 407 -6.31 19.10 20.46
C TYR A 407 -6.83 19.70 21.77
N LYS A 408 -7.42 20.89 21.67
CA LYS A 408 -8.11 21.56 22.79
C LYS A 408 -9.60 21.26 22.73
N PHE A 409 -10.11 20.60 23.77
CA PHE A 409 -11.53 20.27 23.89
C PHE A 409 -12.37 21.51 24.19
N LYS A 410 -13.52 21.62 23.53
CA LYS A 410 -14.53 22.66 23.78
C LYS A 410 -15.58 22.19 24.78
N SER A 411 -16.01 20.94 24.69
CA SER A 411 -16.97 20.34 25.61
C SER A 411 -16.30 19.84 26.89
N SER A 412 -17.10 19.78 27.96
CA SER A 412 -16.73 19.17 29.23
C SER A 412 -16.58 17.65 29.10
N TRP A 413 -15.79 17.05 30.00
CA TRP A 413 -15.63 15.59 30.05
C TRP A 413 -16.93 14.82 30.34
N VAL A 414 -17.91 15.48 30.96
CA VAL A 414 -19.25 14.94 31.19
C VAL A 414 -20.00 14.80 29.87
N GLU A 415 -20.01 15.85 29.05
CA GLU A 415 -20.63 15.83 27.72
C GLU A 415 -19.97 14.80 26.80
N ILE A 416 -18.63 14.75 26.79
CA ILE A 416 -17.88 13.73 26.06
C ILE A 416 -18.25 12.31 26.53
N GLY A 417 -18.37 12.11 27.85
CA GLY A 417 -18.77 10.83 28.43
C GLY A 417 -20.18 10.42 27.99
N LYS A 418 -21.13 11.37 28.03
CA LYS A 418 -22.51 11.15 27.59
C LYS A 418 -22.58 10.80 26.10
N ALA A 419 -21.86 11.52 25.25
CA ALA A 419 -21.77 11.23 23.81
C ALA A 419 -21.20 9.83 23.51
N LEU A 420 -20.26 9.36 24.35
CA LEU A 420 -19.68 8.01 24.24
C LEU A 420 -20.57 6.90 24.84
N GLY A 421 -21.61 7.27 25.59
CA GLY A 421 -22.49 6.33 26.30
C GLY A 421 -21.89 5.81 27.62
N TYR A 422 -21.02 6.57 28.27
CA TYR A 422 -20.46 6.22 29.58
C TYR A 422 -21.40 6.61 30.72
N LYS A 423 -21.61 5.67 31.65
CA LYS A 423 -22.40 5.91 32.87
C LYS A 423 -21.71 6.85 33.86
N VAL A 424 -20.37 6.90 33.85
CA VAL A 424 -19.54 7.72 34.75
C VAL A 424 -18.58 8.58 33.94
N SER A 425 -18.55 9.89 34.21
CA SER A 425 -17.76 10.88 33.46
C SER A 425 -16.24 10.81 33.68
N LYS A 426 -15.78 10.29 34.84
CA LYS A 426 -14.34 10.10 35.15
C LYS A 426 -13.63 9.25 34.08
N SER A 427 -14.33 8.29 33.48
CA SER A 427 -13.80 7.42 32.41
C SER A 427 -13.41 8.18 31.14
N SER A 428 -13.93 9.39 30.93
CA SER A 428 -13.62 10.20 29.74
C SER A 428 -12.24 10.86 29.83
N LYS A 429 -11.78 11.26 31.02
CA LYS A 429 -10.43 11.85 31.19
C LYS A 429 -9.32 10.86 30.84
N GLU A 430 -9.57 9.58 31.09
CA GLU A 430 -8.66 8.47 30.78
C GLU A 430 -8.48 8.24 29.27
N LEU A 431 -9.35 8.78 28.42
CA LEU A 431 -9.23 8.67 26.95
C LEU A 431 -7.90 9.22 26.42
N LYS A 432 -7.31 10.19 27.14
CA LYS A 432 -6.01 10.76 26.78
C LYS A 432 -4.86 9.75 26.88
N LYS A 433 -5.01 8.68 27.66
CA LYS A 433 -3.94 7.69 27.89
C LYS A 433 -3.86 6.62 26.82
N TYR A 434 -4.90 6.45 26.00
CA TYR A 434 -5.04 5.33 25.07
C TYR A 434 -5.29 5.78 23.64
N SER A 435 -4.86 4.95 22.68
CA SER A 435 -5.27 5.10 21.29
C SER A 435 -6.77 4.88 21.16
N ILE A 436 -7.45 5.76 20.44
CA ILE A 436 -8.91 5.77 20.34
C ILE A 436 -9.37 5.07 19.05
N SER A 437 -10.49 4.36 19.11
CA SER A 437 -11.11 3.81 17.90
C SER A 437 -11.72 4.92 17.05
N ARG A 438 -11.78 4.70 15.72
CA ARG A 438 -12.46 5.62 14.79
C ARG A 438 -13.90 5.90 15.19
N THR A 439 -14.64 4.86 15.56
CA THR A 439 -16.05 4.95 15.98
C THR A 439 -16.25 5.83 17.22
N LYS A 440 -15.33 5.76 18.19
CA LYS A 440 -15.37 6.64 19.37
C LYS A 440 -14.94 8.07 18.98
N LEU A 441 -13.91 8.22 18.15
CA LEU A 441 -13.47 9.53 17.69
C LEU A 441 -14.56 10.25 16.90
N GLU A 442 -15.34 9.55 16.08
CA GLU A 442 -16.47 10.13 15.35
C GLU A 442 -17.54 10.70 16.29
N LYS A 443 -17.85 9.98 17.38
CA LYS A 443 -18.80 10.48 18.40
C LYS A 443 -18.27 11.73 19.10
N ILE A 444 -16.99 11.74 19.44
CA ILE A 444 -16.32 12.93 20.02
C ILE A 444 -16.35 14.08 19.02
N ALA A 445 -16.05 13.83 17.75
CA ALA A 445 -16.05 14.84 16.69
C ALA A 445 -17.42 15.52 16.53
N LYS A 446 -18.51 14.73 16.60
CA LYS A 446 -19.90 15.26 16.58
C LYS A 446 -20.19 16.14 17.79
N GLN A 447 -19.81 15.68 18.99
CA GLN A 447 -20.00 16.44 20.23
C GLN A 447 -19.21 17.77 20.20
N GLU A 448 -17.95 17.71 19.77
CA GLU A 448 -17.05 18.86 19.68
C GLU A 448 -17.34 19.78 18.50
N LYS A 449 -18.22 19.36 17.57
CA LYS A 449 -18.43 20.00 16.25
C LYS A 449 -17.10 20.28 15.54
N SER A 450 -16.19 19.30 15.57
CA SER A 450 -14.82 19.41 15.03
C SER A 450 -14.71 18.70 13.68
N GLU A 451 -14.52 19.47 12.61
CA GLU A 451 -14.25 18.91 11.27
C GLU A 451 -12.93 18.13 11.25
N TYR A 452 -11.89 18.64 11.92
CA TYR A 452 -10.60 17.96 12.03
C TYR A 452 -10.71 16.55 12.62
N LEU A 453 -11.40 16.40 13.77
CA LEU A 453 -11.60 15.09 14.38
C LEU A 453 -12.49 14.18 13.52
N MET A 454 -13.46 14.76 12.80
CA MET A 454 -14.30 14.02 11.86
C MET A 454 -13.49 13.48 10.68
N ASN A 455 -12.63 14.31 10.09
CA ASN A 455 -11.74 13.94 8.99
C ASN A 455 -10.77 12.84 9.43
N LEU A 456 -10.16 12.95 10.62
CA LEU A 456 -9.31 11.89 11.17
C LEU A 456 -10.07 10.58 11.39
N ALA A 457 -11.27 10.63 11.97
CA ALA A 457 -12.07 9.43 12.22
C ALA A 457 -12.44 8.70 10.92
N LYS A 458 -12.79 9.47 9.88
CA LYS A 458 -13.19 8.96 8.56
C LYS A 458 -12.04 8.86 7.55
N SER A 459 -10.80 9.09 7.97
CA SER A 459 -9.62 9.13 7.10
C SER A 459 -9.35 7.82 6.36
N ASP A 460 -8.69 7.92 5.22
CA ASP A 460 -8.19 6.77 4.46
C ASP A 460 -6.83 6.29 4.98
N ILE A 461 -6.43 6.73 6.18
CA ILE A 461 -5.07 6.58 6.73
C ILE A 461 -5.07 5.66 7.94
N LEU A 462 -4.30 4.58 7.88
CA LEU A 462 -3.94 3.76 9.02
C LEU A 462 -2.66 4.28 9.68
N TRP A 463 -2.69 4.43 11.00
CA TRP A 463 -1.54 4.80 11.81
C TRP A 463 -0.74 3.55 12.22
N ASP A 464 0.22 3.19 11.38
CA ASP A 464 0.98 1.96 11.51
C ASP A 464 2.23 2.15 12.37
N GLU A 465 2.48 1.21 13.27
CA GLU A 465 3.53 1.33 14.28
C GLU A 465 4.87 0.83 13.72
N ILE A 466 5.93 1.61 13.92
CA ILE A 466 7.29 1.21 13.56
C ILE A 466 7.77 0.14 14.54
N ILE A 467 8.13 -1.04 14.04
CA ILE A 467 8.66 -2.14 14.86
C ILE A 467 10.16 -2.32 14.72
N GLU A 468 10.75 -1.85 13.61
CA GLU A 468 12.17 -1.98 13.29
C GLU A 468 12.66 -0.75 12.52
N LEU A 469 13.84 -0.25 12.90
CA LEU A 469 14.59 0.77 12.18
C LEU A 469 16.03 0.27 12.07
N LYS A 470 16.57 0.20 10.86
CA LYS A 470 17.95 -0.22 10.61
C LYS A 470 18.66 0.77 9.71
N THR A 471 19.77 1.33 10.18
CA THR A 471 20.63 2.16 9.34
C THR A 471 21.47 1.28 8.42
N ILE A 472 21.56 1.65 7.16
CA ILE A 472 22.39 1.02 6.15
C ILE A 472 23.40 2.05 5.66
N ASN A 473 24.69 1.76 5.84
CA ASN A 473 25.78 2.59 5.33
C ASN A 473 26.31 1.97 4.04
N LYS A 474 25.63 2.26 2.92
CA LYS A 474 25.98 1.73 1.60
C LYS A 474 25.82 2.84 0.56
N LYS A 475 26.82 2.96 -0.33
CA LYS A 475 26.73 3.84 -1.50
C LYS A 475 25.68 3.30 -2.48
N GLN A 476 24.63 4.06 -2.74
CA GLN A 476 23.57 3.68 -3.66
C GLN A 476 22.85 4.89 -4.26
N LYS A 477 22.18 4.65 -5.39
CA LYS A 477 21.31 5.63 -6.05
C LYS A 477 19.98 5.72 -5.33
N VAL A 478 19.57 6.94 -5.03
CA VAL A 478 18.26 7.29 -4.49
C VAL A 478 17.58 8.29 -5.39
N TYR A 479 16.25 8.27 -5.34
CA TYR A 479 15.38 9.00 -6.22
C TYR A 479 14.38 9.80 -5.41
N ASP A 480 13.89 10.87 -6.01
CA ASP A 480 12.77 11.60 -5.48
C ASP A 480 11.93 12.19 -6.60
N ILE A 481 10.68 12.52 -6.28
CA ILE A 481 9.72 13.12 -7.19
C ILE A 481 9.10 14.36 -6.58
N GLU A 482 8.85 15.37 -7.40
CA GLU A 482 8.03 16.51 -7.02
C GLU A 482 6.57 16.22 -7.35
N VAL A 483 5.71 16.63 -6.43
CA VAL A 483 4.27 16.37 -6.43
C VAL A 483 3.59 17.69 -6.12
N LEU A 484 2.76 18.17 -7.05
CA LEU A 484 2.06 19.46 -6.90
C LEU A 484 0.98 19.38 -5.82
N GLU A 485 0.55 20.53 -5.27
CA GLU A 485 -0.59 20.69 -4.35
C GLU A 485 -0.44 20.02 -2.97
N ASN A 486 -0.38 18.69 -2.92
CA ASN A 486 -0.38 17.92 -1.67
C ASN A 486 1.02 17.67 -1.10
N HIS A 487 2.08 17.81 -1.90
CA HIS A 487 3.48 17.65 -1.47
C HIS A 487 3.81 16.29 -0.81
N ASN A 488 3.09 15.22 -1.14
CA ASN A 488 3.33 13.88 -0.63
C ASN A 488 2.82 12.80 -1.59
N PHE A 489 3.20 11.54 -1.37
CA PHE A 489 2.75 10.41 -2.18
C PHE A 489 2.81 9.07 -1.43
N VAL A 490 2.17 8.05 -2.00
CA VAL A 490 2.16 6.68 -1.47
C VAL A 490 3.29 5.85 -2.09
N ALA A 491 4.25 5.46 -1.26
CA ALA A 491 5.44 4.69 -1.62
C ALA A 491 5.56 3.43 -0.74
N ASN A 492 5.65 2.23 -1.34
CA ASN A 492 5.57 0.94 -0.63
C ASN A 492 4.40 0.86 0.37
N ASN A 493 3.25 1.46 0.01
CA ASN A 493 2.09 1.63 0.88
C ASN A 493 2.37 2.41 2.18
N ILE A 494 3.28 3.38 2.15
CA ILE A 494 3.58 4.33 3.23
C ILE A 494 3.45 5.74 2.65
N ILE A 495 2.91 6.68 3.43
CA ILE A 495 2.79 8.08 3.00
C ILE A 495 4.07 8.82 3.34
N VAL A 496 4.69 9.37 2.30
CA VAL A 496 6.01 10.00 2.37
C VAL A 496 5.95 11.41 1.78
N HIS A 497 6.74 12.33 2.34
CA HIS A 497 6.79 13.71 1.86
C HIS A 497 7.58 13.79 0.55
N ASN A 498 7.21 14.68 -0.37
CA ASN A 498 8.06 15.03 -1.52
C ASN A 498 9.27 15.92 -1.08
N SER A 499 10.29 16.17 -1.91
CA SER A 499 11.37 17.08 -1.48
C SER A 499 11.02 18.56 -1.42
N TYR A 500 10.01 19.04 -2.17
CA TYR A 500 9.84 20.46 -2.48
C TYR A 500 8.46 21.01 -2.15
#